data_AF-A0A927QZF6-F1
#
_entry.id   AF-A0A927QZF6-F1
#
_cell.length_a   1.000
_cell.length_b   1.000
_cell.length_c   1.000
_cell.angle_alpha   90.00
_cell.angle_beta   90.00
_cell.angle_gamma   90.00
#
_symmetry.space_group_name_H-M   'P 1'
#
loop_
_entity.id
_entity.type
_entity.pdbx_description
1 polymer ?
#
loop_
_entity_poly.entity_id
_entity_poly.type
_entity_poly.pdbx_seq_one_letter_code
_entity_poly.pdbx_strand_id
1 'polypeptide(L)'
;MLHYWRNSLADAERLNQDLDKLKGKAIQISMEHLIRGIVPARLISNLFIEKSDKDAPLEVDVLLCPIVLHLKTEHGIKKGDYPKYLTPLWIPARINNEGRLKVKKGSFPWVPRDYLYPNMGVIEPVGTLEGLDNFLSAHTFNEENWGAFFKYSTELLNAVTEQSLDKFEHEMYQMSEVTYLIPETIIQGTTKSIIDLYDHLRGQKNFQYCFKTFLSKRSMYRNHYLRNTRG
;
A
#
# COMPACT_ATOMS: atom_id res chain seq x y z
N MET A 1 2.45 -1.90 18.96
CA MET A 1 3.51 -2.65 18.23
C MET A 1 3.04 -3.96 17.60
N LEU A 2 2.30 -4.85 18.27
CA LEU A 2 1.88 -6.14 17.67
C LEU A 2 0.79 -6.04 16.59
N HIS A 3 -0.06 -5.00 16.61
CA HIS A 3 -1.11 -4.82 15.59
C HIS A 3 -0.56 -4.42 14.21
N TYR A 4 0.49 -3.58 14.19
CA TYR A 4 1.17 -3.19 12.96
C TYR A 4 1.85 -4.40 12.30
N TRP A 5 2.63 -5.19 13.03
CA TRP A 5 3.28 -6.40 12.48
C TRP A 5 2.31 -7.49 12.02
N ARG A 6 1.17 -7.66 12.70
CA ARG A 6 0.18 -8.70 12.37
C ARG A 6 -0.64 -8.34 11.12
N ASN A 7 -0.90 -7.05 10.91
CA ASN A 7 -1.49 -6.56 9.66
C ASN A 7 -0.41 -6.44 8.58
N SER A 8 0.81 -6.00 8.88
CA SER A 8 1.91 -5.89 7.91
C SER A 8 2.28 -7.18 7.21
N LEU A 9 2.10 -8.39 7.78
CA LEU A 9 2.45 -9.63 7.09
C LEU A 9 1.35 -10.15 6.16
N ALA A 10 0.07 -9.95 6.53
CA ALA A 10 -1.08 -10.31 5.70
C ALA A 10 -1.41 -9.21 4.67
N ASP A 11 -1.12 -7.96 5.00
CA ASP A 11 -1.17 -6.82 4.09
C ASP A 11 0.12 -6.70 3.27
N ALA A 12 1.29 -7.27 3.69
CA ALA A 12 2.55 -7.25 2.92
C ALA A 12 2.39 -7.73 1.47
N GLU A 13 1.45 -8.63 1.23
CA GLU A 13 1.16 -9.12 -0.13
C GLU A 13 0.08 -8.30 -0.84
N ARG A 14 -0.80 -7.60 -0.13
CA ARG A 14 -1.62 -6.50 -0.69
C ARG A 14 -0.76 -5.25 -1.01
N LEU A 15 0.40 -5.13 -0.38
CA LEU A 15 1.33 -4.01 -0.39
C LEU A 15 2.25 -4.00 -1.63
N ASN A 16 2.44 -5.14 -2.31
CA ASN A 16 3.18 -5.24 -3.58
C ASN A 16 2.24 -5.34 -4.77
N GLN A 17 1.35 -4.36 -4.88
CA GLN A 17 0.49 -4.24 -6.03
C GLN A 17 1.29 -3.77 -7.24
N ASP A 18 1.47 -4.69 -8.17
CA ASP A 18 2.05 -4.39 -9.47
C ASP A 18 1.04 -3.61 -10.31
N LEU A 19 1.23 -2.29 -10.37
CA LEU A 19 0.39 -1.41 -11.18
C LEU A 19 0.37 -1.84 -12.65
N ASP A 20 1.40 -2.52 -13.17
CA ASP A 20 1.40 -3.01 -14.55
C ASP A 20 0.27 -4.03 -14.79
N LYS A 21 -0.03 -4.85 -13.78
CA LYS A 21 -1.11 -5.87 -13.82
C LYS A 21 -2.49 -5.26 -13.57
N LEU A 22 -2.56 -4.20 -12.77
CA LEU A 22 -3.83 -3.60 -12.33
C LEU A 22 -4.33 -2.49 -13.26
N LYS A 23 -3.43 -1.75 -13.93
CA LYS A 23 -3.77 -0.55 -14.72
C LYS A 23 -4.81 -0.81 -15.81
N GLY A 24 -4.86 -2.02 -16.38
CA GLY A 24 -5.80 -2.36 -17.45
C GLY A 24 -7.27 -2.36 -17.03
N LYS A 25 -7.52 -2.44 -15.71
CA LYS A 25 -8.86 -2.36 -15.10
C LYS A 25 -8.97 -1.20 -14.10
N ALA A 26 -7.93 -0.39 -13.99
CA ALA A 26 -7.91 0.80 -13.15
C ALA A 26 -8.60 1.96 -13.85
N ILE A 27 -9.20 2.85 -13.07
CA ILE A 27 -9.82 4.08 -13.55
C ILE A 27 -8.82 5.21 -13.37
N GLN A 28 -8.49 5.91 -14.45
CA GLN A 28 -7.67 7.11 -14.39
C GLN A 28 -8.51 8.30 -13.93
N ILE A 29 -7.99 9.02 -12.95
CA ILE A 29 -8.59 10.24 -12.40
C ILE A 29 -7.52 11.32 -12.24
N SER A 30 -7.95 12.57 -12.09
CA SER A 30 -7.05 13.68 -11.75
C SER A 30 -6.80 13.75 -10.25
N MET A 31 -5.67 14.35 -9.87
CA MET A 31 -5.33 14.63 -8.48
C MET A 31 -6.38 15.50 -7.77
N GLU A 32 -6.99 16.45 -8.50
CA GLU A 32 -8.05 17.33 -8.00
C GLU A 32 -9.26 16.55 -7.49
N HIS A 33 -9.62 15.44 -8.15
CA HIS A 33 -10.72 14.57 -7.70
C HIS A 33 -10.41 13.90 -6.37
N LEU A 34 -9.16 13.49 -6.13
CA LEU A 34 -8.73 12.94 -4.85
C LEU A 34 -8.76 13.99 -3.75
N ILE A 35 -8.20 15.17 -4.01
CA ILE A 35 -8.14 16.27 -3.01
C ILE A 35 -9.56 16.66 -2.58
N ARG A 36 -10.49 16.79 -3.54
CA ARG A 36 -11.89 17.14 -3.25
C ARG A 36 -12.70 15.98 -2.67
N GLY A 37 -12.26 14.74 -2.85
CA GLY A 37 -13.03 13.55 -2.48
C GLY A 37 -14.25 13.31 -3.38
N ILE A 38 -14.23 13.82 -4.62
CA ILE A 38 -15.35 13.72 -5.56
C ILE A 38 -14.81 13.31 -6.92
N VAL A 39 -15.20 12.11 -7.35
CA VAL A 39 -14.90 11.55 -8.67
C VAL A 39 -16.15 11.65 -9.55
N PRO A 40 -16.05 12.12 -10.80
CA PRO A 40 -17.20 12.18 -11.69
C PRO A 40 -17.89 10.82 -11.88
N ALA A 41 -19.21 10.76 -11.68
CA ALA A 41 -20.00 9.53 -11.77
C ALA A 41 -19.80 8.76 -13.10
N ARG A 42 -19.57 9.48 -14.20
CA ARG A 42 -19.27 8.90 -15.53
C ARG A 42 -18.03 7.99 -15.55
N LEU A 43 -17.05 8.22 -14.67
CA LEU A 43 -15.80 7.44 -14.62
C LEU A 43 -15.98 6.14 -13.82
N ILE A 44 -16.94 6.13 -12.90
CA ILE A 44 -17.14 5.05 -11.94
C ILE A 44 -18.44 4.30 -12.16
N SER A 45 -19.24 4.68 -13.17
CA SER A 45 -20.54 4.07 -13.46
C SER A 45 -20.45 2.56 -13.52
N ASN A 46 -19.40 2.04 -14.17
CA ASN A 46 -19.16 0.61 -14.34
C ASN A 46 -18.92 -0.15 -13.03
N LEU A 47 -18.60 0.54 -11.92
CA LEU A 47 -18.44 -0.09 -10.60
C LEU A 47 -19.78 -0.44 -9.95
N PHE A 48 -20.87 0.16 -10.41
CA PHE A 48 -22.20 0.05 -9.83
C PHE A 48 -23.21 -0.64 -10.77
N ILE A 49 -22.75 -1.17 -11.90
CA ILE A 49 -23.59 -1.90 -12.85
C ILE A 49 -23.66 -3.36 -12.42
N GLU A 50 -24.79 -3.77 -11.86
CA GLU A 50 -25.12 -5.18 -11.62
C GLU A 50 -26.25 -5.68 -12.54
N LYS A 51 -26.40 -7.01 -12.65
CA LYS A 51 -27.44 -7.65 -13.49
C LYS A 51 -28.87 -7.40 -12.99
N SER A 52 -29.04 -6.89 -11.76
CA SER A 52 -30.30 -6.59 -11.09
C SER A 52 -30.16 -5.30 -10.29
N ASP A 53 -31.04 -4.33 -10.51
CA ASP A 53 -31.02 -2.99 -9.88
C ASP A 53 -31.20 -3.05 -8.35
N LYS A 54 -31.70 -4.18 -7.82
CA LYS A 54 -31.91 -4.39 -6.37
C LYS A 54 -30.65 -4.83 -5.61
N ASP A 55 -29.62 -5.31 -6.30
CA ASP A 55 -28.41 -5.88 -5.69
C ASP A 55 -27.16 -4.99 -5.87
N ALA A 56 -27.30 -3.83 -6.55
CA ALA A 56 -26.18 -2.94 -6.78
C ALA A 56 -25.58 -2.44 -5.45
N PRO A 57 -24.25 -2.53 -5.26
CA PRO A 57 -23.61 -2.12 -4.02
C PRO A 57 -23.78 -0.61 -3.81
N LEU A 58 -24.18 -0.19 -2.61
CA LEU A 58 -24.27 1.24 -2.26
C LEU A 58 -22.89 1.92 -2.22
N GLU A 59 -21.86 1.16 -1.86
CA GLU A 59 -20.47 1.59 -1.78
C GLU A 59 -19.54 0.48 -2.27
N VAL A 60 -18.45 0.87 -2.93
CA VAL A 60 -17.42 -0.05 -3.42
C VAL A 60 -16.10 0.30 -2.75
N ASP A 61 -15.40 -0.71 -2.27
CA ASP A 61 -14.03 -0.59 -1.76
C ASP A 61 -13.06 -0.36 -2.93
N VAL A 62 -12.25 0.68 -2.81
CA VAL A 62 -11.28 1.09 -3.83
C VAL A 62 -9.94 1.40 -3.18
N LEU A 63 -8.89 1.29 -3.97
CA LEU A 63 -7.55 1.64 -3.61
C LEU A 63 -7.02 2.72 -4.55
N LEU A 64 -6.44 3.76 -3.97
CA LEU A 64 -6.03 4.96 -4.71
C LEU A 64 -4.51 5.06 -4.76
N CYS A 65 -4.01 5.44 -5.94
CA CYS A 65 -2.59 5.64 -6.22
C CYS A 65 -2.36 7.10 -6.66
N PRO A 66 -2.21 8.04 -5.71
CA PRO A 66 -2.02 9.46 -6.05
C PRO A 66 -0.77 9.71 -6.89
N ILE A 67 0.31 8.98 -6.60
CA ILE A 67 1.60 9.12 -7.28
C ILE A 67 1.90 7.85 -8.06
N VAL A 68 2.22 8.03 -9.34
CA VAL A 68 2.64 6.98 -10.24
C VAL A 68 3.94 7.41 -10.89
N LEU A 69 4.99 6.61 -10.73
CA LEU A 69 6.29 6.87 -11.35
C LEU A 69 6.56 5.84 -12.44
N HIS A 70 7.11 6.26 -13.57
CA HIS A 70 7.48 5.43 -14.71
C HIS A 70 9.00 5.33 -14.83
N LEU A 71 9.51 4.13 -15.09
CA LEU A 71 10.95 3.93 -15.29
C LEU A 71 11.44 4.76 -16.49
N LYS A 72 12.47 5.60 -16.29
CA LYS A 72 13.10 6.40 -17.34
C LYS A 72 13.75 5.47 -18.37
N THR A 73 13.55 5.75 -19.66
CA THR A 73 14.09 4.93 -20.76
C THR A 73 15.58 5.12 -21.02
N GLU A 74 16.21 6.12 -20.40
CA GLU A 74 17.55 6.62 -20.78
C GLU A 74 18.73 5.77 -20.27
N HIS A 75 18.53 4.92 -19.27
CA HIS A 75 19.66 4.29 -18.57
C HIS A 75 20.18 2.97 -19.17
N GLY A 76 19.75 2.55 -20.36
CA GLY A 76 20.19 1.28 -20.96
C GLY A 76 19.91 0.05 -20.07
N ILE A 77 19.02 0.20 -19.09
CA ILE A 77 18.66 -0.82 -18.11
C ILE A 77 18.03 -1.99 -18.87
N LYS A 78 18.55 -3.20 -18.64
CA LYS A 78 17.91 -4.40 -19.17
C LYS A 78 16.49 -4.47 -18.62
N LYS A 79 15.49 -4.31 -19.52
CA LYS A 79 14.08 -4.54 -19.20
C LYS A 79 13.96 -5.92 -18.52
N GLY A 80 13.73 -5.94 -17.21
CA GLY A 80 13.64 -7.18 -16.43
C GLY A 80 13.94 -7.00 -14.94
N ASP A 81 14.96 -6.20 -14.59
CA ASP A 81 15.43 -6.11 -13.21
C ASP A 81 14.68 -5.07 -12.36
N TYR A 82 13.99 -4.11 -13.01
CA TYR A 82 13.28 -3.02 -12.37
C TYR A 82 11.80 -3.04 -12.71
N PRO A 83 10.90 -2.75 -11.75
CA PRO A 83 9.49 -2.63 -12.05
C PRO A 83 9.23 -1.43 -12.96
N LYS A 84 8.28 -1.59 -13.88
CA LYS A 84 7.92 -0.54 -14.85
C LYS A 84 7.29 0.68 -14.17
N TYR A 85 6.58 0.45 -13.07
CA TYR A 85 5.89 1.47 -12.30
C TYR A 85 6.29 1.40 -10.83
N LEU A 86 6.38 2.56 -10.17
CA LEU A 86 6.42 2.67 -8.72
C LEU A 86 5.24 3.50 -8.22
N THR A 87 4.73 3.12 -7.06
CA THR A 87 3.57 3.75 -6.40
C THR A 87 3.89 3.95 -4.93
N PRO A 88 4.52 5.08 -4.57
CA PRO A 88 5.04 5.28 -3.22
C PRO A 88 3.94 5.43 -2.16
N LEU A 89 2.69 5.68 -2.56
CA LEU A 89 1.58 5.85 -1.63
C LEU A 89 0.33 5.12 -2.13
N TRP A 90 -0.29 4.40 -1.22
CA TRP A 90 -1.54 3.70 -1.41
C TRP A 90 -2.56 4.15 -0.36
N ILE A 91 -3.77 4.48 -0.79
CA ILE A 91 -4.81 5.00 0.10
C ILE A 91 -6.10 4.18 -0.07
N PRO A 92 -6.47 3.32 0.90
CA PRO A 92 -7.74 2.60 0.89
C PRO A 92 -8.92 3.55 1.11
N ALA A 93 -9.96 3.42 0.30
CA ALA A 93 -11.15 4.24 0.39
C ALA A 93 -12.40 3.45 0.03
N ARG A 94 -13.55 4.06 0.28
CA ARG A 94 -14.83 3.66 -0.30
C ARG A 94 -15.34 4.75 -1.20
N ILE A 95 -15.99 4.36 -2.29
CA ILE A 95 -16.68 5.29 -3.18
C ILE A 95 -18.14 4.88 -3.30
N ASN A 96 -19.05 5.86 -3.28
CA ASN A 96 -20.46 5.62 -3.57
C ASN A 96 -20.80 5.92 -5.04
N ASN A 97 -22.02 5.59 -5.46
CA ASN A 97 -22.52 5.82 -6.82
C ASN A 97 -22.57 7.32 -7.23
N GLU A 98 -22.62 8.24 -6.27
CA GLU A 98 -22.49 9.68 -6.51
C GLU A 98 -21.03 10.13 -6.73
N GLY A 99 -20.06 9.25 -6.49
CA GLY A 99 -18.63 9.50 -6.63
C GLY A 99 -17.96 10.17 -5.43
N ARG A 100 -18.60 10.17 -4.27
CA ARG A 100 -18.02 10.66 -3.01
C ARG A 100 -17.08 9.62 -2.41
N LEU A 101 -15.83 10.02 -2.17
CA LEU A 101 -14.85 9.22 -1.45
C LEU A 101 -15.08 9.31 0.06
N LYS A 102 -14.95 8.17 0.73
CA LYS A 102 -15.10 7.99 2.17
C LYS A 102 -13.94 7.17 2.72
N VAL A 103 -13.63 7.39 3.99
CA VAL A 103 -12.64 6.59 4.71
C VAL A 103 -13.12 5.15 4.83
N LYS A 104 -12.26 4.19 4.48
CA LYS A 104 -12.49 2.78 4.76
C LYS A 104 -12.14 2.51 6.23
N LYS A 105 -13.14 2.17 7.04
CA LYS A 105 -12.96 2.01 8.50
C LYS A 105 -11.94 0.92 8.78
N GLY A 106 -11.03 1.18 9.72
CA GLY A 106 -9.97 0.24 10.11
C GLY A 106 -8.87 0.05 9.06
N SER A 107 -8.85 0.86 7.99
CA SER A 107 -7.79 0.87 6.99
C SER A 107 -6.96 2.14 7.10
N PHE A 108 -5.69 2.04 6.73
CA PHE A 108 -4.73 3.14 6.80
C PHE A 108 -3.98 3.26 5.47
N PRO A 109 -3.57 4.48 5.07
CA PRO A 109 -2.67 4.63 3.94
C PRO A 109 -1.32 4.00 4.27
N TRP A 110 -0.59 3.59 3.24
CA TRP A 110 0.73 3.01 3.43
C TRP A 110 1.71 3.39 2.32
N VAL A 111 2.99 3.36 2.69
CA VAL A 111 4.13 3.38 1.77
C VAL A 111 4.69 1.95 1.70
N PRO A 112 4.88 1.35 0.51
CA PRO A 112 5.41 0.00 0.39
C PRO A 112 6.79 -0.12 1.03
N ARG A 113 6.98 -1.13 1.88
CA ARG A 113 8.24 -1.39 2.60
C ARG A 113 9.42 -1.57 1.63
N ASP A 114 9.17 -2.15 0.46
CA ASP A 114 10.21 -2.41 -0.55
C ASP A 114 10.83 -1.11 -1.09
N TYR A 115 10.21 0.03 -0.85
CA TYR A 115 10.74 1.34 -1.22
C TYR A 115 11.43 2.06 -0.05
N LEU A 116 11.56 1.43 1.12
CA LEU A 116 12.07 2.08 2.33
C LEU A 116 13.39 1.51 2.81
N TYR A 117 14.34 2.39 3.11
CA TYR A 117 15.60 2.03 3.73
C TYR A 117 15.41 1.69 5.22
N PRO A 118 16.07 0.65 5.77
CA PRO A 118 16.97 -0.29 5.10
C PRO A 118 16.24 -1.34 4.26
N ASN A 119 16.58 -1.37 2.97
CA ASN A 119 16.24 -2.43 2.04
C ASN A 119 17.47 -2.74 1.15
N MET A 120 17.68 -4.02 0.84
CA MET A 120 18.73 -4.51 -0.07
C MET A 120 18.14 -4.86 -1.44
N GLY A 121 17.00 -4.24 -1.78
CA GLY A 121 16.30 -4.45 -3.04
C GLY A 121 17.02 -3.81 -4.23
N VAL A 122 16.51 -4.10 -5.43
CA VAL A 122 17.03 -3.54 -6.67
C VAL A 122 16.62 -2.06 -6.85
N ILE A 123 15.52 -1.65 -6.20
CA ILE A 123 14.95 -0.31 -6.30
C ILE A 123 15.65 0.58 -5.26
N GLU A 124 16.12 1.74 -5.70
CA GLU A 124 16.63 2.77 -4.79
C GLU A 124 15.52 3.20 -3.82
N PRO A 125 15.77 3.21 -2.50
CA PRO A 125 14.76 3.62 -1.53
C PRO A 125 14.25 5.04 -1.78
N VAL A 126 12.94 5.22 -1.70
CA VAL A 126 12.29 6.53 -1.79
C VAL A 126 12.20 7.24 -0.44
N GLY A 127 12.50 6.53 0.65
CA GLY A 127 12.37 7.04 2.01
C GLY A 127 12.93 6.06 3.04
N THR A 128 12.61 6.30 4.32
CA THR A 128 13.15 5.49 5.43
C THR A 128 12.06 4.83 6.28
N LEU A 129 12.35 3.63 6.78
CA LEU A 129 11.54 2.95 7.78
C LEU A 129 11.49 3.72 9.09
N GLU A 130 12.58 4.41 9.44
CA GLU A 130 12.62 5.25 10.64
C GLU A 130 11.63 6.42 10.54
N GLY A 131 11.57 7.12 9.40
CA GLY A 131 10.58 8.16 9.15
C GLY A 131 9.15 7.66 9.26
N LEU A 132 8.89 6.46 8.73
CA LEU A 132 7.59 5.79 8.84
C LEU A 132 7.22 5.49 10.31
N ASP A 133 8.12 4.85 11.05
CA ASP A 133 7.89 4.47 12.45
C ASP A 133 7.69 5.70 13.35
N ASN A 134 8.48 6.76 13.12
CA ASN A 134 8.36 8.03 13.85
C ASN A 134 7.00 8.69 13.58
N PHE A 135 6.58 8.75 12.32
CA PHE A 135 5.30 9.34 11.96
C PHE A 135 4.12 8.60 12.61
N LEU A 136 4.09 7.27 12.48
CA LEU A 136 3.03 6.42 13.02
C LEU A 136 2.99 6.41 14.56
N SER A 137 4.12 6.68 15.21
CA SER A 137 4.19 6.79 16.68
C SER A 137 3.69 8.14 17.19
N ALA A 138 3.89 9.21 16.43
CA ALA A 138 3.50 10.56 16.79
C ALA A 138 2.07 10.94 16.35
N HIS A 139 1.55 10.29 15.31
CA HIS A 139 0.26 10.63 14.72
C HIS A 139 -0.70 9.45 14.78
N THR A 140 -1.87 9.67 15.36
CA THR A 140 -2.98 8.72 15.33
C THR A 140 -4.13 9.31 14.51
N PHE A 141 -4.68 8.53 13.58
CA PHE A 141 -5.82 8.96 12.79
C PHE A 141 -7.10 8.27 13.27
N ASN A 142 -8.07 9.07 13.72
CA ASN A 142 -9.37 8.59 14.24
C ASN A 142 -10.58 9.28 13.58
N GLU A 143 -10.37 10.08 12.52
CA GLU A 143 -11.43 10.84 11.88
C GLU A 143 -12.08 10.06 10.73
N GLU A 144 -13.39 10.26 10.50
CA GLU A 144 -14.07 9.66 9.34
C GLU A 144 -14.15 10.63 8.14
N ASN A 145 -13.45 11.77 8.24
CA ASN A 145 -13.44 12.81 7.20
C ASN A 145 -12.42 12.47 6.10
N TRP A 146 -12.88 12.49 4.84
CA TRP A 146 -12.01 12.22 3.69
C TRP A 146 -10.85 13.21 3.55
N GLY A 147 -11.11 14.52 3.67
CA GLY A 147 -10.08 15.54 3.52
C GLY A 147 -8.99 15.42 4.59
N ALA A 148 -9.38 15.14 5.85
CA ALA A 148 -8.44 14.87 6.93
C ALA A 148 -7.63 13.58 6.68
N PHE A 149 -8.28 12.52 6.19
CA PHE A 149 -7.61 11.27 5.86
C PHE A 149 -6.63 11.40 4.70
N PHE A 150 -7.03 12.13 3.67
CA PHE A 150 -6.17 12.44 2.53
C PHE A 150 -4.97 13.27 2.97
N LYS A 151 -5.18 14.30 3.80
CA LYS A 151 -4.08 15.09 4.40
C LYS A 151 -3.14 14.24 5.24
N TYR A 152 -3.67 13.37 6.09
CA TYR A 152 -2.87 12.41 6.86
C TYR A 152 -2.03 11.52 5.94
N SER A 153 -2.59 11.08 4.81
CA SER A 153 -1.89 10.26 3.82
C SER A 153 -0.73 11.02 3.15
N THR A 154 -0.91 12.31 2.86
CA THR A 154 0.15 13.14 2.27
C THR A 154 1.23 13.50 3.29
N GLU A 155 0.85 13.73 4.54
CA GLU A 155 1.79 13.96 5.66
C GLU A 155 2.62 12.71 5.95
N LEU A 156 2.00 11.52 5.89
CA LEU A 156 2.70 10.24 5.98
C LEU A 156 3.79 10.13 4.91
N LEU A 157 3.43 10.38 3.64
CA LEU A 157 4.40 10.32 2.55
C LEU A 157 5.55 11.30 2.79
N ASN A 158 5.24 12.56 3.11
CA ASN A 158 6.25 13.59 3.36
C ASN A 158 7.18 13.21 4.52
N ALA A 159 6.65 12.71 5.64
CA ALA A 159 7.48 12.27 6.76
C ALA A 159 8.41 11.10 6.42
N VAL A 160 8.04 10.27 5.45
CA VAL A 160 8.79 9.08 5.05
C VAL A 160 9.85 9.41 3.99
N THR A 161 9.50 10.27 3.03
CA THR A 161 10.31 10.54 1.83
C THR A 161 10.95 11.93 1.83
N GLU A 162 10.59 12.79 2.79
CA GLU A 162 10.95 14.22 2.86
C GLU A 162 10.53 15.02 1.60
N GLN A 163 9.57 14.49 0.85
CA GLN A 163 9.10 15.05 -0.40
C GLN A 163 7.59 15.30 -0.38
N SER A 164 7.18 16.35 -1.06
CA SER A 164 5.75 16.67 -1.22
C SER A 164 5.14 15.88 -2.37
N LEU A 165 3.83 15.62 -2.27
CA LEU A 165 3.08 14.84 -3.27
C LEU A 165 3.21 15.40 -4.69
N ASP A 166 3.20 16.73 -4.84
CA ASP A 166 3.21 17.41 -6.16
C ASP A 166 4.60 17.52 -6.79
N LYS A 167 5.67 17.27 -6.03
CA LYS A 167 7.07 17.43 -6.45
C LYS A 167 7.88 16.17 -6.18
N PHE A 168 7.24 15.01 -6.34
CA PHE A 168 7.89 13.75 -6.07
C PHE A 168 8.89 13.42 -7.18
N GLU A 169 10.15 13.30 -6.81
CA GLU A 169 11.26 13.00 -7.70
C GLU A 169 11.94 11.69 -7.31
N HIS A 170 12.45 10.99 -8.32
CA HIS A 170 13.21 9.77 -8.16
C HIS A 170 14.30 9.72 -9.23
N GLU A 171 15.46 9.19 -8.87
CA GLU A 171 16.62 9.11 -9.79
C GLU A 171 16.29 8.37 -11.08
N MET A 172 15.79 7.13 -10.98
CA MET A 172 15.48 6.28 -12.13
C MET A 172 14.05 6.40 -12.68
N TYR A 173 13.15 7.13 -12.02
CA TYR A 173 11.73 7.19 -12.40
C TYR A 173 11.24 8.62 -12.60
N GLN A 174 10.27 8.80 -13.49
CA GLN A 174 9.61 10.07 -13.76
C GLN A 174 8.15 10.01 -13.31
N MET A 175 7.68 11.06 -12.63
CA MET A 175 6.29 11.17 -12.20
C MET A 175 5.33 11.31 -13.39
N SER A 176 4.21 10.60 -13.31
CA SER A 176 3.09 10.70 -14.24
C SER A 176 2.12 11.80 -13.83
N GLU A 177 1.42 12.36 -14.80
CA GLU A 177 0.30 13.28 -14.54
C GLU A 177 -1.01 12.54 -14.17
N VAL A 178 -1.01 11.21 -14.25
CA VAL A 178 -2.20 10.40 -13.97
C VAL A 178 -2.16 9.78 -12.58
N THR A 179 -3.34 9.77 -11.96
CA THR A 179 -3.64 9.08 -10.71
C THR A 179 -4.60 7.92 -11.02
N TYR A 180 -4.49 6.82 -10.27
CA TYR A 180 -5.36 5.66 -10.45
C TYR A 180 -6.29 5.43 -9.26
N LEU A 181 -7.50 4.99 -9.58
CA LEU A 181 -8.47 4.37 -8.67
C LEU A 181 -8.68 2.92 -9.10
N ILE A 182 -8.45 1.99 -8.17
CA ILE A 182 -8.45 0.56 -8.43
C ILE A 182 -9.49 -0.11 -7.54
N PRO A 183 -10.57 -0.68 -8.09
CA PRO A 183 -11.53 -1.48 -7.33
C PRO A 183 -10.86 -2.66 -6.60
N GLU A 184 -11.15 -2.85 -5.31
CA GLU A 184 -10.54 -3.94 -4.53
C GLU A 184 -10.91 -5.34 -5.02
N THR A 185 -12.05 -5.48 -5.72
CA THR A 185 -12.46 -6.74 -6.35
C THR A 185 -11.42 -7.27 -7.35
N ILE A 186 -10.68 -6.39 -8.03
CA ILE A 186 -9.62 -6.75 -8.97
C ILE A 186 -8.38 -7.25 -8.21
N ILE A 187 -8.09 -6.63 -7.07
CA ILE A 187 -6.95 -6.95 -6.21
C ILE A 187 -7.17 -8.34 -5.58
N GLN A 188 -8.34 -8.58 -4.98
CA GLN A 188 -8.68 -9.87 -4.37
C GLN A 188 -8.67 -11.03 -5.38
N GLY A 189 -9.11 -10.79 -6.63
CA GLY A 189 -9.05 -11.79 -7.69
C GLY A 189 -7.62 -12.21 -8.07
N THR A 190 -6.64 -11.34 -7.85
CA THR A 190 -5.21 -11.60 -8.15
C THR A 190 -4.49 -12.29 -6.98
N THR A 191 -4.93 -12.06 -5.74
CA THR A 191 -4.31 -12.61 -4.50
C THR A 191 -4.99 -13.88 -3.99
N LYS A 192 -6.10 -14.32 -4.62
CA LYS A 192 -6.94 -15.45 -4.18
C LYS A 192 -6.16 -16.75 -3.91
N SER A 193 -5.22 -17.12 -4.78
CA SER A 193 -4.45 -18.36 -4.65
C SER A 193 -3.54 -18.42 -3.42
N ILE A 194 -3.10 -17.27 -2.90
CA ILE A 194 -2.23 -17.22 -1.72
C ILE A 194 -3.07 -17.21 -0.44
N ILE A 195 -4.23 -16.56 -0.45
CA ILE A 195 -5.22 -16.63 0.63
C ILE A 195 -5.69 -18.09 0.80
N ASP A 196 -6.00 -18.78 -0.30
CA ASP A 196 -6.38 -20.19 -0.30
C ASP A 196 -5.25 -21.09 0.26
N LEU A 197 -3.99 -20.78 -0.05
CA LEU A 197 -2.83 -21.47 0.52
C LEU A 197 -2.69 -21.23 2.03
N TYR A 198 -2.90 -20.00 2.50
CA TYR A 198 -2.84 -19.68 3.93
C TYR A 198 -3.97 -20.32 4.71
N ASP A 199 -5.20 -20.31 4.19
CA ASP A 199 -6.34 -20.99 4.81
C ASP A 199 -6.10 -22.51 4.87
N HIS A 200 -5.45 -23.07 3.84
CA HIS A 200 -4.99 -24.46 3.86
C HIS A 200 -3.92 -24.73 4.93
N LEU A 201 -2.90 -23.86 5.05
CA LEU A 201 -1.82 -23.97 6.05
C LEU A 201 -2.32 -23.77 7.48
N ARG A 202 -3.35 -22.94 7.66
CA ARG A 202 -3.98 -22.65 8.96
C ARG A 202 -4.81 -23.83 9.48
N GLY A 203 -5.21 -24.75 8.61
CA GLY A 203 -5.82 -26.04 8.97
C GLY A 203 -4.82 -27.10 9.45
N GLN A 204 -3.51 -26.90 9.27
CA GLN A 204 -2.50 -27.89 9.64
C GLN A 204 -1.84 -27.60 10.99
N LYS A 205 -2.02 -28.51 11.97
CA LYS A 205 -1.51 -28.40 13.36
C LYS A 205 0.02 -28.20 13.48
N ASN A 206 0.80 -28.53 12.44
CA ASN A 206 2.26 -28.52 12.49
C ASN A 206 2.89 -27.13 12.36
N PHE A 207 2.19 -26.11 11.84
CA PHE A 207 2.74 -24.76 11.65
C PHE A 207 3.01 -24.03 12.98
N GLN A 208 2.19 -24.30 14.01
CA GLN A 208 2.36 -23.70 15.33
C GLN A 208 3.66 -24.10 16.03
N TYR A 209 4.22 -25.27 15.70
CA TYR A 209 5.43 -25.80 16.33
C TYR A 209 6.70 -25.16 15.76
N CYS A 210 6.77 -24.99 14.44
CA CYS A 210 7.90 -24.34 13.76
C CYS A 210 7.99 -22.84 14.08
N PHE A 211 6.84 -22.14 14.11
CA PHE A 211 6.80 -20.71 14.40
C PHE A 211 7.24 -20.39 15.86
N LYS A 212 6.79 -21.20 16.83
CA LYS A 212 7.24 -21.08 18.24
C LYS A 212 8.73 -21.38 18.40
N THR A 213 9.26 -22.34 17.64
CA THR A 213 10.69 -22.69 17.67
C THR A 213 11.57 -21.59 17.05
N PHE A 214 11.09 -20.90 16.02
CA PHE A 214 11.81 -19.78 15.40
C PHE A 214 11.86 -18.55 16.33
N LEU A 215 10.73 -18.23 16.99
CA LEU A 215 10.67 -17.12 17.95
C LEU A 215 11.49 -17.38 19.21
N SER A 216 11.56 -18.63 19.70
CA SER A 216 12.36 -18.96 20.87
C SER A 216 13.87 -18.90 20.61
N LYS A 217 14.33 -19.27 19.40
CA LYS A 217 15.75 -19.19 19.02
C LYS A 217 16.27 -17.75 18.88
N ARG A 218 15.42 -16.78 18.55
CA ARG A 218 15.84 -15.36 18.42
C ARG A 218 16.09 -14.68 19.78
N SER A 219 15.49 -15.18 20.86
CA SER A 219 15.75 -14.75 22.24
C SER A 219 17.14 -15.16 22.76
N MET A 220 17.68 -16.29 22.27
CA MET A 220 18.98 -16.79 22.72
C MET A 220 20.18 -15.98 22.18
N TYR A 221 20.09 -15.38 20.99
CA TYR A 221 21.19 -14.60 20.42
C TYR A 221 21.36 -13.19 21.00
N ARG A 222 20.36 -12.68 21.74
CA ARG A 222 20.46 -11.34 22.39
C ARG A 222 21.21 -11.37 23.72
N ASN A 223 21.40 -12.55 24.33
CA ASN A 223 22.10 -12.70 25.61
C ASN A 223 23.60 -13.01 25.48
N HIS A 224 24.13 -13.26 24.28
CA HIS A 224 25.54 -13.59 24.10
C HIS A 224 26.45 -12.38 23.86
N TYR A 225 25.90 -11.22 23.45
CA TYR A 225 26.69 -10.00 23.21
C TYR A 225 26.88 -9.08 24.44
N LEU A 226 26.19 -9.34 25.55
CA LEU A 226 26.32 -8.54 26.79
C LEU A 226 27.28 -9.15 27.83
N ARG A 227 28.02 -10.21 27.49
CA ARG A 227 28.98 -10.85 28.41
C ARG A 227 30.46 -10.69 28.05
N ASN A 228 30.82 -10.04 26.94
CA ASN A 228 32.21 -9.95 26.47
C ASN A 228 32.80 -8.52 26.44
N THR A 229 32.32 -7.59 27.26
CA THR A 229 32.94 -6.25 27.43
C THR A 229 33.27 -5.90 28.88
N ARG A 230 33.68 -6.90 29.68
CA ARG A 230 34.44 -6.69 30.93
C ARG A 230 35.41 -7.85 31.09
N GLY A 231 36.69 -7.59 30.85
CA GLY A 231 37.82 -8.52 30.98
C GLY A 231 39.03 -7.90 30.33
#